data_AF-A0A177XXA2-F1
#
_entry.id   AF-A0A177XXA2-F1
#
_cell.length_a   1.000
_cell.length_b   1.000
_cell.length_c   1.000
_cell.angle_alpha   90.00
_cell.angle_beta   90.00
_cell.angle_gamma   90.00
#
_symmetry.space_group_name_H-M   'P 1'
#
loop_
_entity.id
_entity.type
_entity.pdbx_description
1 polymer ?
#
loop_
_entity_poly.entity_id
_entity_poly.type
_entity_poly.pdbx_seq_one_letter_code
_entity_poly.pdbx_strand_id
1 'polypeptide(L)' 'MEFLVQFDENGLYQNNPWDVPVHYMKGEVRALNPLLAMVMIERNQAHIYTNLKDKRLPISQGEE' A
#
# COMPACT_ATOMS: atom_id res chain seq x y z
N MET A 1 -8.17 -9.77 -0.23
CA MET A 1 -7.91 -8.70 0.76
C MET A 1 -6.77 -7.87 0.20
N GLU A 2 -6.91 -6.55 0.11
CA GLU A 2 -5.92 -5.65 -0.49
C GLU A 2 -5.54 -4.56 0.52
N PHE A 3 -4.29 -4.12 0.49
CA PHE A 3 -3.77 -3.09 1.39
C PHE A 3 -3.47 -1.81 0.63
N LEU A 4 -3.87 -0.68 1.20
CA LEU A 4 -3.50 0.62 0.67
C LEU A 4 -2.08 0.97 1.10
N VAL A 5 -1.21 1.20 0.12
CA VAL A 5 0.14 1.70 0.34
C VAL A 5 0.32 3.03 -0.37
N GLN A 6 1.21 3.86 0.16
CA GLN A 6 1.70 5.06 -0.51
C GLN A 6 3.15 4.82 -0.92
N PHE A 7 3.46 5.11 -2.18
CA PHE A 7 4.81 4.92 -2.72
C PHE A 7 5.73 6.06 -2.31
N ASP A 8 6.96 5.74 -1.92
CA ASP A 8 7.97 6.71 -1.48
C ASP A 8 8.96 7.11 -2.59
N GLU A 9 8.92 6.38 -3.70
CA GLU A 9 9.72 6.61 -4.90
C GLU A 9 8.89 6.42 -6.19
N ASN A 10 9.48 6.78 -7.33
CA ASN A 10 8.90 6.47 -8.63
C ASN A 10 9.46 5.14 -9.12
N GLY A 11 8.63 4.28 -9.70
CA GLY A 11 9.12 3.00 -10.16
C GLY A 11 8.08 2.20 -10.93
N LEU A 12 8.41 0.92 -11.06
CA LEU A 12 7.59 -0.09 -11.71
C LEU A 12 7.36 -1.23 -10.73
N TYR A 13 6.15 -1.76 -10.70
CA TYR A 13 5.89 -3.02 -10.02
C TYR A 13 5.12 -3.98 -10.91
N GLN A 14 5.26 -5.26 -10.61
CA GLN A 14 4.61 -6.32 -11.35
C GLN A 14 4.06 -7.33 -10.35
N ASN A 15 2.75 -7.60 -10.41
CA ASN A 15 2.11 -8.54 -9.48
C ASN A 15 2.50 -9.98 -9.79
N ASN A 16 2.47 -10.37 -11.06
CA ASN A 16 2.89 -11.68 -11.54
C ASN A 16 3.93 -11.56 -12.66
N PRO A 17 4.79 -12.56 -12.87
CA PRO A 17 5.83 -12.53 -13.92
C PRO A 17 5.29 -12.34 -15.35
N TRP A 18 4.02 -12.66 -15.57
CA TRP A 18 3.32 -12.59 -16.86
C TRP A 18 2.51 -11.29 -17.03
N ASP A 19 2.36 -10.49 -15.97
CA ASP A 19 1.61 -9.23 -16.02
C ASP A 19 2.43 -8.11 -16.66
N VAL A 20 1.76 -7.08 -17.17
CA VAL A 20 2.46 -5.87 -17.62
C VAL A 20 2.95 -5.07 -16.40
N PRO A 21 4.23 -4.67 -16.34
CA PRO A 21 4.73 -3.81 -15.28
C PRO A 21 3.95 -2.50 -15.21
N VAL A 22 3.49 -2.15 -14.01
CA VAL A 22 2.69 -0.96 -13.75
C VAL A 22 3.58 0.12 -13.18
N HIS A 23 3.59 1.29 -13.83
CA HIS A 23 4.25 2.48 -13.31
C HIS A 23 3.50 3.03 -12.10
N TYR A 24 4.27 3.53 -11.14
CA TYR A 24 3.79 4.29 -10.00
C TYR A 24 4.68 5.50 -9.75
N MET A 25 4.07 6.54 -9.19
CA MET A 25 4.78 7.76 -8.79
C MET A 25 4.87 7.88 -7.27
N LYS A 26 5.90 8.59 -6.81
CA LYS A 26 6.08 8.96 -5.42
C LYS A 26 4.87 9.75 -4.93
N GLY A 27 4.34 9.35 -3.78
CA GLY A 27 3.15 9.92 -3.14
C GLY A 27 1.84 9.33 -3.66
N GLU A 28 1.87 8.53 -4.73
CA GLU A 28 0.69 7.85 -5.23
C GLU A 28 0.22 6.79 -4.23
N VAL A 29 -1.09 6.67 -4.05
CA VAL A 29 -1.72 5.70 -3.13
C VAL A 29 -2.41 4.63 -3.95
N ARG A 30 -2.12 3.36 -3.68
CA ARG A 30 -2.71 2.26 -4.43
C ARG A 30 -3.01 1.05 -3.55
N ALA A 31 -4.08 0.34 -3.89
CA ALA A 31 -4.39 -0.97 -3.33
C ALA A 31 -3.49 -2.03 -3.97
N LEU A 32 -2.78 -2.79 -3.14
CA LEU A 32 -1.90 -3.88 -3.56
C LEU A 32 -2.26 -5.19 -2.88
N ASN A 33 -1.84 -6.28 -3.51
CA ASN A 33 -1.84 -7.60 -2.89
C ASN A 33 -0.94 -7.57 -1.62
N PRO A 34 -1.38 -8.18 -0.50
CA PRO A 34 -0.62 -8.24 0.75
C PRO A 34 0.85 -8.67 0.57
N LEU A 35 1.12 -9.64 -0.29
CA LEU A 35 2.49 -10.12 -0.54
C LEU A 35 3.34 -9.04 -1.20
N LEU A 36 2.80 -8.37 -2.22
CA LEU A 36 3.52 -7.31 -2.92
C LEU A 36 3.71 -6.09 -2.01
N ALA A 37 2.69 -5.72 -1.25
CA ALA A 37 2.77 -4.64 -0.27
C ALA A 37 3.90 -4.90 0.74
N MET A 38 4.00 -6.12 1.26
CA MET A 38 5.07 -6.50 2.20
C MET A 38 6.45 -6.35 1.57
N VAL A 39 6.66 -6.86 0.36
CA VAL A 39 7.94 -6.75 -0.36
C VAL A 39 8.33 -5.29 -0.60
N MET A 40 7.38 -4.43 -0.98
CA MET A 40 7.66 -3.01 -1.21
C MET A 40 8.00 -2.25 0.06
N ILE A 41 7.31 -2.58 1.16
CA ILE A 41 7.57 -1.99 2.47
C ILE A 41 8.96 -2.42 2.98
N GLU A 42 9.31 -3.71 2.87
CA GLU A 42 10.64 -4.22 3.26
C GLU A 42 11.77 -3.55 2.45
N ARG A 43 11.50 -3.20 1.19
CA ARG A 43 12.44 -2.50 0.31
C ARG A 43 12.44 -0.98 0.50
N ASN A 44 11.66 -0.44 1.43
CA ASN A 44 11.47 1.01 1.66
C ASN A 44 10.98 1.77 0.41
N GLN A 45 10.24 1.11 -0.49
CA GLN A 45 9.71 1.73 -1.70
C GLN A 45 8.28 2.26 -1.49
N ALA A 46 7.62 1.80 -0.45
CA ALA A 46 6.29 2.21 -0.06
C ALA A 46 6.10 2.05 1.45
N HIS A 47 5.08 2.70 1.99
CA HIS A 47 4.63 2.49 3.36
C HIS A 47 3.12 2.29 3.40
N ILE A 48 2.62 1.71 4.49
CA ILE A 48 1.17 1.54 4.68
C ILE A 48 0.50 2.92 4.69
N TYR A 49 -0.48 3.12 3.83
CA TYR A 49 -1.20 4.37 3.78
C TYR A 49 -2.09 4.52 5.02
N THR A 50 -1.71 5.43 5.90
CA THR A 50 -2.38 5.68 7.18
C THR A 50 -2.98 7.08 7.19
N ASN A 51 -3.77 7.45 6.18
CA ASN A 51 -4.48 8.72 6.24
C ASN A 51 -5.60 8.66 7.28
N LEU A 52 -5.34 9.26 8.44
CA LEU A 52 -6.28 9.45 9.54
C LEU A 52 -7.53 10.26 9.14
N LYS A 53 -7.53 11.00 8.02
CA LYS A 53 -8.73 11.72 7.56
C LYS A 53 -9.77 10.81 6.88
N ASP A 54 -9.35 9.67 6.35
CA ASP A 54 -10.28 8.67 5.79
C ASP A 54 -10.71 7.62 6.82
N LYS A 55 -10.11 7.62 8.02
CA LYS A 55 -10.55 6.77 9.15
C LYS A 55 -11.59 7.47 10.02
N ARG A 56 -12.80 7.66 9.47
CA ARG A 56 -14.03 7.41 10.26
C ARG A 56 -14.27 5.90 10.36
N LEU A 57 -13.25 5.17 10.80
CA LEU A 57 -13.43 3.81 11.26
C LEU A 57 -13.76 3.95 12.75
N PRO A 58 -14.96 3.53 13.21
CA PRO A 58 -15.19 3.37 14.63
C PRO A 58 -14.28 2.25 15.09
N ILE A 59 -13.07 2.61 15.53
CA ILE A 59 -12.36 1.81 16.51
C ILE A 59 -13.25 1.89 17.74
N SER A 60 -14.10 0.88 17.89
CA SER A 60 -14.82 0.62 19.13
C SER A 60 -13.78 0.59 20.23
N GLN A 61 -13.69 1.68 20.99
CA GLN A 61 -13.18 1.63 22.35
C GLN A 61 -14.22 0.86 23.15
N GLY A 62 -13.84 -0.33 23.58
CA GLY A 62 -14.61 -1.24 24.41
C GLY A 62 -13.90 -2.60 24.36
N GLU A 63 -13.52 -3.24 25.46
CA GLU A 63 -13.99 -3.14 26.83
C GLU A 63 -12.85 -3.51 27.81
N GLU A 64 -12.86 -2.82 28.95
CA GLU A 64 -12.38 -3.16 30.31
C GLU A 64 -10.99 -3.79 30.55
#